data_AF-W6Q782-F1
#
_entry.id   AF-W6Q782-F1
#
_cell.length_a   1.000
_cell.length_b   1.000
_cell.length_c   1.000
_cell.angle_alpha   90.00
_cell.angle_beta   90.00
_cell.angle_gamma   90.00
#
_symmetry.space_group_name_H-M   'P 1'
#
loop_
_entity.id
_entity.type
_entity.pdbx_description
1 polymer ?
#
loop_
_entity_poly.entity_id
_entity_poly.type
_entity_poly.pdbx_seq_one_letter_code
_entity_poly.pdbx_strand_id
1 'polypeptide(L)' 'MTIIYLRFSKNPAPVEDIALVTKTLLNINPGLDETERTEDTITFSSTDHDVDIFGEIFEEWLHSEPPVITTFRMLADS' A
#
# COMPACT_ATOMS: atom_id res chain seq x y z
N MET A 1 8.68 -11.99 -6.92
CA MET A 1 8.76 -10.98 -5.84
C MET A 1 7.61 -10.02 -6.04
N THR A 2 6.88 -9.67 -4.99
CA THR A 2 5.83 -8.66 -5.04
C THR A 2 6.37 -7.29 -4.68
N ILE A 3 6.01 -6.26 -5.46
CA ILE A 3 6.23 -4.85 -5.15
C ILE A 3 4.86 -4.16 -5.14
N ILE A 4 4.57 -3.45 -4.05
CA ILE A 4 3.36 -2.66 -3.85
C ILE A 4 3.77 -1.20 -3.76
N TYR A 5 3.22 -0.38 -4.64
CA TYR A 5 3.37 1.07 -4.58
C TYR A 5 2.03 1.73 -4.31
N LEU A 6 1.99 2.64 -3.34
CA LEU A 6 0.80 3.42 -2.99
C LEU A 6 1.11 4.91 -3.01
N ARG A 7 0.17 5.71 -3.54
CA ARG A 7 0.18 7.18 -3.45
C ARG A 7 -1.02 7.65 -2.64
N PHE A 8 -0.77 8.39 -1.57
CA PHE A 8 -1.80 8.94 -0.69
C PHE A 8 -2.59 10.08 -1.36
N SER A 9 -3.79 10.36 -0.85
CA SER A 9 -4.63 11.45 -1.37
C SER A 9 -4.19 12.85 -0.95
N LYS A 10 -3.37 12.94 0.10
CA LYS A 10 -2.84 14.18 0.67
C LYS A 10 -1.33 14.22 0.53
N ASN A 11 -0.80 15.42 0.37
CA ASN A 11 0.64 15.70 0.35
C ASN A 11 0.94 16.90 1.28
N PRO A 12 1.65 16.71 2.40
CA PRO A 12 2.15 15.42 2.89
C PRO A 12 1.00 14.51 3.35
N ALA A 13 1.23 13.19 3.29
CA ALA A 13 0.31 12.19 3.80
C ALA A 13 0.23 12.28 5.33
N PRO A 14 -0.98 12.25 5.93
CA PRO A 14 -1.13 12.20 7.38
C PRO A 14 -0.46 10.96 7.97
N VAL A 15 0.14 11.14 9.15
CA VAL A 15 0.83 10.05 9.86
C VAL A 15 -0.13 8.91 10.19
N GLU A 16 -1.39 9.24 10.46
CA GLU A 16 -2.47 8.28 10.73
C GLU A 16 -2.80 7.43 9.51
N ASP A 17 -2.85 8.03 8.32
CA ASP A 17 -3.14 7.32 7.06
C ASP A 17 -1.97 6.38 6.72
N ILE A 18 -0.72 6.83 6.92
CA ILE A 18 0.46 5.98 6.75
C ILE A 18 0.43 4.81 7.73
N ALA A 19 0.17 5.07 9.02
CA ALA A 19 0.10 4.03 10.04
C ALA A 19 -1.02 3.01 9.77
N LEU A 20 -2.18 3.47 9.30
CA LEU A 20 -3.30 2.62 8.90
C LEU A 20 -2.89 1.70 7.74
N VAL A 21 -2.32 2.25 6.68
CA VAL A 21 -1.89 1.50 5.50
C VAL A 21 -0.85 0.46 5.86
N THR A 22 0.24 0.86 6.54
CA THR A 22 1.32 -0.04 6.93
C THR A 22 0.82 -1.17 7.81
N LYS A 23 0.00 -0.86 8.84
CA LYS A 23 -0.54 -1.89 9.74
C LYS A 23 -1.47 -2.85 9.03
N THR A 24 -2.33 -2.36 8.15
CA THR A 24 -3.28 -3.19 7.42
C THR A 24 -2.56 -4.14 6.48
N LEU A 25 -1.57 -3.63 5.73
CA LEU A 25 -0.76 -4.44 4.84
C LEU A 25 0.04 -5.51 5.58
N LEU A 26 0.68 -5.18 6.70
CA LEU A 26 1.42 -6.14 7.51
C LEU A 26 0.51 -7.19 8.17
N ASN A 27 -0.76 -6.87 8.44
CA ASN A 27 -1.73 -7.86 8.91
C ASN A 27 -2.14 -8.85 7.81
N ILE A 28 -2.22 -8.39 6.56
CA ILE A 28 -2.53 -9.24 5.40
C ILE A 28 -1.33 -10.12 5.06
N ASN A 29 -0.14 -9.51 4.97
CA ASN A 29 1.11 -10.22 4.72
C ASN A 29 2.22 -9.70 5.66
N PRO A 30 2.52 -10.43 6.73
CA PRO A 30 3.59 -10.07 7.68
C PRO A 30 5.01 -10.06 7.08
N GLY A 31 5.18 -10.63 5.89
CA GLY A 31 6.45 -10.65 5.15
C GLY A 31 6.62 -9.50 4.17
N LEU A 32 5.85 -8.41 4.31
CA LEU A 32 6.10 -7.16 3.60
C LEU A 32 7.15 -6.33 4.32
N ASP A 33 8.12 -5.86 3.55
CA ASP A 33 9.12 -4.89 4.01
C ASP A 33 8.87 -3.55 3.31
N GLU A 34 8.85 -2.47 4.09
CA GLU A 34 8.86 -1.12 3.51
C GLU A 34 10.24 -0.82 2.91
N THR A 35 10.27 -0.39 1.65
CA THR A 35 11.51 -0.18 0.89
C THR A 35 11.79 1.28 0.59
N GLU A 36 10.74 2.07 0.36
CA GLU A 36 10.85 3.50 0.03
C GLU A 36 9.65 4.27 0.56
N ARG A 37 9.89 5.50 1.02
CA ARG A 37 8.86 6.44 1.48
C ARG A 37 9.20 7.86 1.06
N THR A 38 8.21 8.59 0.57
CA THR A 38 8.27 10.04 0.31
C THR A 38 7.18 10.77 1.09
N GLU A 39 6.94 12.05 0.81
CA GLU A 39 5.89 12.84 1.48
C GLU A 39 4.47 12.32 1.19
N ASP A 40 4.23 11.71 0.03
CA ASP A 40 2.90 11.24 -0.40
C ASP A 40 2.90 9.83 -1.01
N THR A 41 4.00 9.10 -0.91
CA THR A 41 4.09 7.72 -1.43
C THR A 41 4.77 6.75 -0.47
N ILE A 42 4.41 5.48 -0.57
CA ILE A 42 5.07 4.39 0.14
C ILE A 42 5.17 3.16 -0.77
N THR A 43 6.30 2.47 -0.70
CA THR A 43 6.58 1.25 -1.45
C THR A 43 6.92 0.11 -0.49
N PHE A 44 6.29 -1.05 -0.69
CA PHE A 44 6.57 -2.29 0.01
C PHE A 44 7.04 -3.36 -0.96
N SER A 45 7.86 -4.29 -0.48
CA SER A 45 8.24 -5.50 -1.20
C SER A 45 8.01 -6.75 -0.37
N SER A 46 7.71 -7.87 -1.02
CA SER A 46 7.69 -9.19 -0.38
C SER A 46 8.29 -10.25 -1.30
N THR A 47 8.88 -11.29 -0.71
CA THR A 47 9.29 -12.50 -1.45
C THR A 47 8.08 -13.34 -1.87
N ASP A 48 6.91 -13.12 -1.26
CA ASP A 48 5.64 -13.66 -1.72
C ASP A 48 5.27 -13.08 -3.09
N HIS A 49 4.57 -13.86 -3.91
CA HIS A 49 4.14 -13.52 -5.26
C HIS A 49 2.62 -13.32 -5.34
N ASP A 50 1.89 -13.62 -4.26
CA ASP A 50 0.44 -13.44 -4.21
C ASP A 50 0.09 -11.96 -4.00
N VAL A 51 -0.29 -11.30 -5.10
CA VAL A 51 -0.76 -9.91 -5.12
C VAL A 51 -2.27 -9.80 -4.94
N ASP A 52 -3.02 -10.87 -5.18
CA ASP A 52 -4.48 -10.84 -5.22
C ASP A 52 -5.06 -10.56 -3.83
N ILE A 53 -4.33 -10.93 -2.77
CA ILE A 53 -4.69 -10.70 -1.37
C ILE A 53 -4.83 -9.21 -0.98
N PHE A 54 -4.28 -8.29 -1.77
CA PHE A 54 -4.34 -6.85 -1.48
C PHE A 54 -5.36 -6.09 -2.33
N GLY A 55 -5.90 -6.71 -3.38
CA GLY A 55 -6.75 -6.01 -4.35
C GLY A 55 -7.98 -5.36 -3.70
N GLU A 56 -8.68 -6.10 -2.84
CA GLU A 56 -9.92 -5.62 -2.19
C GLU A 56 -9.67 -4.39 -1.32
N ILE A 57 -8.61 -4.39 -0.49
CA ILE A 57 -8.33 -3.27 0.41
C ILE A 57 -7.86 -2.02 -0.36
N PHE A 58 -7.18 -2.19 -1.49
CA PHE A 58 -6.77 -1.06 -2.33
C PHE A 58 -7.95 -0.41 -3.03
N GLU A 59 -8.90 -1.20 -3.53
CA GLU A 59 -10.15 -0.67 -4.09
C GLU A 59 -10.97 0.05 -3.01
N GLU A 60 -11.06 -0.49 -1.78
CA GLU A 60 -11.75 0.18 -0.67
C GLU A 60 -11.13 1.55 -0.35
N TRP A 61 -9.80 1.63 -0.26
CA TRP A 61 -9.10 2.89 0.02
C TRP A 61 -9.13 3.91 -1.12
N LEU A 62 -9.18 3.43 -2.37
CA LEU A 62 -9.30 4.28 -3.56
C LEU A 62 -10.69 4.93 -3.64
N HIS A 63 -11.72 4.21 -3.17
CA HIS A 63 -13.11 4.62 -3.28
C HIS A 63 -13.74 5.10 -1.96
N SER A 64 -12.96 5.23 -0.87
CA SER A 64 -13.43 5.80 0.39
C SER A 64 -13.72 7.31 0.29
N GLU A 65 -14.45 7.87 1.26
CA GLU A 65 -14.73 9.31 1.33
C GLU A 65 -14.28 9.90 2.68
N PRO A 66 -13.18 10.68 2.73
CA PRO A 66 -12.25 10.96 1.62
C PRO A 66 -11.43 9.72 1.22
N PRO A 67 -10.89 9.65 -0.03
CA PRO A 67 -9.98 8.60 -0.43
C PRO A 67 -8.72 8.59 0.44
N VAL A 68 -8.23 7.41 0.83
CA VAL A 68 -6.95 7.29 1.55
C VAL A 68 -5.79 7.37 0.54
N ILE A 69 -5.94 6.69 -0.59
CA ILE A 69 -4.99 6.69 -1.70
C ILE A 69 -5.64 7.22 -2.98
N THR A 70 -4.82 7.67 -3.92
CA THR A 70 -5.27 8.06 -5.28
C THR A 70 -4.75 7.12 -6.35
N THR A 71 -3.76 6.31 -6.04
CA THR A 71 -3.15 5.37 -6.97
C THR A 71 -2.51 4.22 -6.21
N PHE A 72 -2.65 3.01 -6.75
CA PHE A 72 -1.83 1.87 -6.37
C PHE A 72 -1.24 1.19 -7.61
N ARG A 73 -0.11 0.50 -7.44
CA ARG A 73 0.45 -0.42 -8.43
C ARG A 73 0.97 -1.66 -7.71
N MET A 74 0.69 -2.82 -8.28
CA MET A 74 1.24 -4.10 -7.83
C MET A 74 2.01 -4.73 -8.97
N LEU A 75 3.22 -5.18 -8.70
CA LEU A 75 4.06 -5.93 -9.63
C LEU A 75 4.44 -7.25 -8.95
N ALA A 76 4.17 -8.37 -9.61
CA ALA A 76 4.69 -9.67 -9.20
C ALA A 76 5.64 -10.16 -10.30
N ASP A 77 6.93 -10.29 -9.98
CA ASP A 77 7.87 -11.00 -10.86
C ASP A 77 7.54 -12.49 -10.84
N SER A 78 7.08 -13.04 -11.97
CA SER A 78 6.75 -14.46 -12.19
C SER A 78 7.96 -15.34 -12.49
#